data_AF-A0AAD7YC71-F1
#
_entry.id   AF-A0AAD7YC71-F1
#
_cell.length_a   1.000
_cell.length_b   1.000
_cell.length_c   1.000
_cell.angle_alpha   90.00
_cell.angle_beta   90.00
_cell.angle_gamma   90.00
#
_symmetry.space_group_name_H-M   'P 1'
#
loop_
_entity.id
_entity.type
_entity.pdbx_description
1 polymer ?
#
loop_
_entity_poly.entity_id
_entity_poly.type
_entity_poly.pdbx_seq_one_letter_code
_entity_poly.pdbx_strand_id
1 'polypeptide(L)'
;MGGSVKKRKKAEPPDGRAVRDIMETSSESDESADNSKKYQVFKVPGYSRKYPENSKKTEYIVFLSHQTERQFTDKDRLAISHAIRKYCVTGILHLKSINKYKIGITFDLSNNANVFLQNKKLLDELGLNASIPAVDTEVAGVLTSVPTDLSNKRISALIGSSRNVIQVRRFMRRVQSEGGAIKYDPTQTVAVTFASTELPQYVYLDSWRHKVSCYVPPVKQCLQCMKFGHIAKYCKNEVVCSICTDKHSFKTCKEDPKNAKCINCGGNHVSISNTCPQKKMKIEENKVKSRAAKYSDLFNEHSFPKLTQKNIETQIINLTKSDFFMNTLTNAITKIILNQKDNPINSTSIKEILQQTFCASTSSTNNGS
;
A
#
# COMPACT_ATOMS: atom_id res chain seq x y z
N MET A 1 -58.68 56.69 -23.09
CA MET A 1 -58.96 55.56 -24.00
C MET A 1 -58.60 54.27 -23.27
N GLY A 2 -59.55 53.33 -23.18
CA GLY A 2 -59.42 51.93 -22.73
C GLY A 2 -59.11 51.75 -21.24
N GLY A 3 -59.92 51.16 -20.36
CA GLY A 3 -60.98 50.18 -20.52
C GLY A 3 -60.73 49.05 -19.50
N SER A 4 -61.47 49.04 -18.39
CA SER A 4 -61.48 47.93 -17.43
C SER A 4 -62.33 46.76 -17.94
N VAL A 5 -61.83 45.53 -17.88
CA VAL A 5 -62.66 44.31 -17.96
C VAL A 5 -62.20 43.28 -16.93
N LYS A 6 -63.20 42.55 -16.41
CA LYS A 6 -63.29 41.81 -15.16
C LYS A 6 -62.73 40.39 -15.21
N LYS A 7 -62.44 39.89 -13.99
CA LYS A 7 -62.34 38.49 -13.51
C LYS A 7 -63.13 37.43 -14.31
N ARG A 8 -62.57 36.21 -14.37
CA ARG A 8 -63.35 34.97 -14.35
C ARG A 8 -62.72 33.92 -13.42
N LYS A 9 -63.61 33.21 -12.71
CA LYS A 9 -63.40 32.25 -11.60
C LYS A 9 -63.17 30.82 -12.11
N LYS A 10 -62.27 30.11 -11.40
CA LYS A 10 -62.36 28.77 -10.76
C LYS A 10 -62.86 27.54 -11.56
N ALA A 11 -62.02 26.50 -11.59
CA ALA A 11 -62.42 25.09 -11.51
C ALA A 11 -61.28 24.23 -10.91
N GLU A 12 -61.52 23.62 -9.75
CA GLU A 12 -60.89 22.37 -9.26
C GLU A 12 -61.90 21.24 -9.56
N PRO A 13 -61.53 19.95 -9.78
CA PRO A 13 -60.99 19.04 -8.73
C PRO A 13 -60.16 17.84 -9.31
N PRO A 14 -60.06 16.65 -8.69
CA PRO A 14 -59.63 16.27 -7.33
C PRO A 14 -58.49 15.20 -7.29
N ASP A 15 -58.05 14.94 -6.05
CA ASP A 15 -57.61 13.67 -5.50
C ASP A 15 -56.33 12.96 -5.97
N GLY A 16 -55.35 13.00 -5.06
CA GLY A 16 -55.05 11.77 -4.30
C GLY A 16 -53.73 11.08 -4.63
N ARG A 17 -52.69 11.37 -3.84
CA ARG A 17 -52.17 10.44 -2.81
C ARG A 17 -50.87 10.96 -2.19
N ALA A 18 -50.89 10.92 -0.86
CA ALA A 18 -49.85 11.25 0.10
C ALA A 18 -48.45 10.70 -0.21
N VAL A 19 -47.41 11.50 0.04
CA VAL A 19 -46.23 11.07 0.82
C VAL A 19 -45.66 12.26 1.62
N ARG A 20 -46.02 12.28 2.91
CA ARG A 20 -45.23 12.63 4.11
C ARG A 20 -44.34 13.88 4.09
N ASP A 21 -44.74 14.81 4.97
CA ASP A 21 -43.90 15.78 5.64
C ASP A 21 -42.54 15.21 6.03
N ILE A 22 -41.47 15.89 5.63
CA ILE A 22 -40.19 15.82 6.32
C ILE A 22 -40.03 17.14 7.06
N MET A 23 -40.41 17.08 8.33
CA MET A 23 -40.09 18.04 9.37
C MET A 23 -38.60 18.41 9.32
N GLU A 24 -38.34 19.73 9.34
CA GLU A 24 -37.21 20.29 10.06
C GLU A 24 -37.15 19.69 11.46
N THR A 25 -36.02 19.09 11.81
CA THR A 25 -35.28 19.33 13.06
C THR A 25 -34.25 18.21 13.25
N SER A 26 -32.96 18.56 13.14
CA SER A 26 -31.99 18.32 14.22
C SER A 26 -30.65 18.94 13.85
N SER A 27 -30.47 20.13 14.42
CA SER A 27 -29.23 20.56 15.08
C SER A 27 -27.94 20.53 14.27
N GLU A 28 -27.65 21.71 13.72
CA GLU A 28 -26.39 22.41 13.97
C GLU A 28 -25.94 22.23 15.43
N SER A 29 -25.15 21.19 15.71
CA SER A 29 -24.42 21.06 16.97
C SER A 29 -23.26 20.08 16.81
N ASP A 30 -22.29 20.43 15.97
CA ASP A 30 -20.94 19.87 16.06
C ASP A 30 -19.89 20.98 16.32
N GLU A 31 -20.34 22.18 16.70
CA GLU A 31 -19.49 23.34 17.04
C GLU A 31 -19.00 23.35 18.50
N SER A 32 -18.80 22.18 19.10
CA SER A 32 -18.02 22.06 20.33
C SER A 32 -17.16 20.79 20.37
N ALA A 33 -16.84 20.24 19.20
CA ALA A 33 -15.81 19.22 19.10
C ALA A 33 -14.44 19.89 19.30
N ASP A 34 -13.81 19.58 20.44
CA ASP A 34 -12.39 19.80 20.75
C ASP A 34 -11.55 20.00 19.48
N ASN A 35 -11.06 21.23 19.27
CA ASN A 35 -10.30 21.63 18.07
C ASN A 35 -9.13 20.66 17.78
N SER A 36 -8.67 19.91 18.79
CA SER A 36 -7.67 18.86 18.64
C SER A 36 -8.09 17.72 17.69
N LYS A 37 -9.39 17.39 17.62
CA LYS A 37 -9.93 16.28 16.82
C LYS A 37 -10.22 16.65 15.37
N LYS A 38 -10.55 17.92 15.12
CA LYS A 38 -10.95 18.44 13.80
C LYS A 38 -9.96 18.12 12.68
N TYR A 39 -8.66 18.22 12.97
CA TYR A 39 -7.58 18.04 12.00
C TYR A 39 -6.81 16.72 12.15
N GLN A 40 -7.30 15.78 12.97
CA GLN A 40 -6.71 14.45 13.05
C GLN A 40 -6.76 13.75 11.69
N VAL A 41 -5.73 12.95 11.39
CA VAL A 41 -5.65 12.21 10.14
C VAL A 41 -6.84 11.27 10.06
N PHE A 42 -7.69 11.47 9.05
CA PHE A 42 -8.82 10.58 8.82
C PHE A 42 -8.35 9.40 7.97
N LYS A 43 -8.65 8.19 8.41
CA LYS A 43 -8.45 6.94 7.65
C LYS A 43 -9.78 6.20 7.58
N VAL A 44 -10.10 5.64 6.43
CA VAL A 44 -11.30 4.82 6.27
C VAL A 44 -11.19 3.59 7.17
N PRO A 45 -12.15 3.36 8.09
CA PRO A 45 -12.13 2.21 8.97
C PRO A 45 -12.30 0.91 8.18
N GLY A 46 -11.58 -0.14 8.59
CA GLY A 46 -11.67 -1.46 7.96
C GLY A 46 -11.02 -1.57 6.57
N TYR A 47 -10.38 -0.51 6.07
CA TYR A 47 -9.67 -0.58 4.80
C TYR A 47 -8.49 -1.57 4.89
N SER A 48 -8.51 -2.57 4.02
CA SER A 48 -7.43 -3.53 3.83
C SER A 48 -6.94 -3.46 2.39
N ARG A 49 -5.61 -3.43 2.23
CA ARG A 49 -4.99 -3.33 0.91
C ARG A 49 -5.23 -4.62 0.14
N LYS A 50 -5.56 -4.47 -1.14
CA LYS A 50 -5.67 -5.55 -2.12
C LYS A 50 -5.08 -5.07 -3.44
N TYR A 51 -4.45 -5.99 -4.17
CA TYR A 51 -4.06 -5.72 -5.54
C TYR A 51 -5.30 -5.69 -6.44
N PRO A 52 -5.39 -4.75 -7.40
CA PRO A 52 -6.49 -4.75 -8.34
C PRO A 52 -6.38 -5.95 -9.28
N GLU A 53 -7.51 -6.58 -9.58
CA GLU A 53 -7.58 -7.77 -10.43
C GLU A 53 -7.01 -7.50 -11.83
N ASN A 54 -7.34 -6.35 -12.40
CA ASN A 54 -6.90 -5.90 -13.74
C ASN A 54 -5.51 -5.25 -13.74
N SER A 55 -4.67 -5.54 -12.77
CA SER A 55 -3.32 -5.00 -12.71
C SER A 55 -2.46 -5.55 -13.85
N LYS A 56 -1.80 -4.66 -14.60
CA LYS A 56 -0.86 -5.01 -15.67
C LYS A 56 0.56 -5.33 -15.16
N LYS A 57 0.74 -5.47 -13.84
CA LYS A 57 2.05 -5.79 -13.24
C LYS A 57 2.38 -7.26 -13.47
N THR A 58 3.68 -7.52 -13.61
CA THR A 58 4.25 -8.88 -13.75
C THR A 58 4.57 -9.53 -12.41
N GLU A 59 4.71 -8.73 -11.34
CA GLU A 59 5.10 -9.17 -10.02
C GLU A 59 4.30 -8.47 -8.92
N TYR A 60 3.92 -9.23 -7.88
CA TYR A 60 3.11 -8.78 -6.76
C TYR A 60 3.75 -9.21 -5.44
N ILE A 61 4.12 -8.28 -4.58
CA ILE A 61 4.90 -8.59 -3.37
C ILE A 61 4.03 -8.50 -2.13
N VAL A 62 4.00 -9.56 -1.34
CA VAL A 62 3.39 -9.56 0.00
C VAL A 62 4.49 -9.61 1.04
N PHE A 63 4.46 -8.69 2.01
CA PHE A 63 5.36 -8.72 3.16
C PHE A 63 4.79 -9.56 4.28
N LEU A 64 5.66 -10.42 4.81
CA LEU A 64 5.50 -11.10 6.08
C LEU A 64 6.30 -10.38 7.16
N SER A 65 5.67 -10.17 8.30
CA SER A 65 6.30 -9.74 9.55
C SER A 65 5.75 -10.57 10.69
N HIS A 66 6.52 -10.78 11.76
CA HIS A 66 5.97 -11.40 12.96
C HIS A 66 4.87 -10.52 13.59
N GLN A 67 3.93 -11.16 14.28
CA GLN A 67 2.93 -10.45 15.10
C GLN A 67 3.58 -9.71 16.27
N THR A 68 4.70 -10.25 16.78
CA THR A 68 5.59 -9.60 17.74
C THR A 68 6.75 -8.93 17.02
N GLU A 69 7.31 -7.85 17.58
CA GLU A 69 8.47 -7.13 16.99
C GLU A 69 9.79 -7.91 17.13
N ARG A 70 9.86 -9.12 16.54
CA ARG A 70 11.06 -9.97 16.52
C ARG A 70 11.67 -10.10 15.13
N GLN A 71 12.96 -10.42 15.09
CA GLN A 71 13.70 -10.65 13.84
C GLN A 71 13.43 -12.06 13.29
N PHE A 72 13.46 -12.20 11.97
CA PHE A 72 13.37 -13.50 11.32
C PHE A 72 14.68 -14.27 11.47
N THR A 73 14.59 -15.51 11.96
CA THR A 73 15.70 -16.47 12.00
C THR A 73 15.68 -17.41 10.79
N ASP A 74 16.75 -18.18 10.60
CA ASP A 74 16.77 -19.20 9.54
C ASP A 74 15.72 -20.28 9.76
N LYS A 75 15.44 -20.65 11.01
CA LYS A 75 14.35 -21.56 11.35
C LYS A 75 13.00 -21.04 10.87
N ASP A 76 12.71 -19.75 11.07
CA ASP A 76 11.46 -19.14 10.61
C ASP A 76 11.36 -19.16 9.07
N ARG A 77 12.48 -18.91 8.36
CA ARG A 77 12.53 -18.97 6.89
C ARG A 77 12.23 -20.36 6.36
N LEU A 78 12.81 -21.40 6.99
CA LEU A 78 12.52 -22.80 6.64
C LEU A 78 11.06 -23.16 6.96
N ALA A 79 10.54 -22.72 8.12
CA ALA A 79 9.15 -22.97 8.50
C ALA A 79 8.16 -22.35 7.50
N ILE A 80 8.42 -21.13 7.03
CA ILE A 80 7.62 -20.48 5.97
C ILE A 80 7.65 -21.30 4.69
N SER A 81 8.82 -21.76 4.25
CA SER A 81 8.97 -22.60 3.06
C SER A 81 8.23 -23.94 3.18
N HIS A 82 8.23 -24.55 4.37
CA HIS A 82 7.46 -25.76 4.65
C HIS A 82 5.95 -25.49 4.64
N ALA A 83 5.50 -24.43 5.31
CA ALA A 83 4.08 -24.06 5.37
C ALA A 83 3.51 -23.73 4.00
N ILE A 84 4.26 -23.02 3.15
CA ILE A 84 3.87 -22.74 1.76
C ILE A 84 3.55 -24.03 0.99
N ARG A 85 4.37 -25.07 1.16
CA ARG A 85 4.15 -26.38 0.53
C ARG A 85 2.99 -27.13 1.17
N LYS A 86 2.90 -27.14 2.51
CA LYS A 86 1.84 -27.79 3.28
C LYS A 86 0.45 -27.24 2.93
N TYR A 87 0.33 -25.93 2.73
CA TYR A 87 -0.93 -25.25 2.40
C TYR A 87 -1.12 -25.04 0.88
N CYS A 88 -0.28 -25.64 0.05
CA CYS A 88 -0.37 -25.58 -1.41
C CYS A 88 -0.51 -24.16 -1.96
N VAL A 89 0.28 -23.20 -1.46
CA VAL A 89 0.24 -21.83 -1.96
C VAL A 89 0.83 -21.79 -3.37
N THR A 90 0.03 -21.37 -4.34
CA THR A 90 0.39 -21.32 -5.77
C THR A 90 0.89 -19.93 -6.20
N GLY A 91 1.55 -19.88 -7.35
CA GLY A 91 1.93 -18.62 -8.01
C GLY A 91 3.10 -17.87 -7.37
N ILE A 92 3.85 -18.51 -6.47
CA ILE A 92 5.04 -17.90 -5.86
C ILE A 92 6.20 -17.95 -6.85
N LEU A 93 6.77 -16.79 -7.16
CA LEU A 93 7.98 -16.65 -7.98
C LEU A 93 9.24 -16.84 -7.12
N HIS A 94 9.36 -16.10 -6.03
CA HIS A 94 10.49 -16.19 -5.12
C HIS A 94 10.19 -15.58 -3.74
N LEU A 95 10.99 -15.97 -2.74
CA LEU A 95 11.01 -15.37 -1.41
C LEU A 95 12.28 -14.57 -1.23
N LYS A 96 12.18 -13.40 -0.59
CA LYS A 96 13.33 -12.51 -0.38
C LYS A 96 13.31 -11.88 1.01
N SER A 97 14.45 -11.87 1.68
CA SER A 97 14.62 -11.09 2.91
C SER A 97 14.69 -9.61 2.56
N ILE A 98 13.70 -8.82 3.01
CA ILE A 98 13.67 -7.37 2.78
C ILE A 98 14.54 -6.66 3.82
N ASN A 99 14.36 -7.02 5.08
CA ASN A 99 15.19 -6.58 6.19
C ASN A 99 15.11 -7.63 7.32
N LYS A 100 15.75 -7.35 8.47
CA LYS A 100 15.78 -8.28 9.61
C LYS A 100 14.39 -8.63 10.18
N TYR A 101 13.37 -7.81 9.89
CA TYR A 101 12.01 -7.91 10.43
C TYR A 101 10.94 -8.20 9.36
N LYS A 102 11.33 -8.29 8.08
CA LYS A 102 10.39 -8.45 6.96
C LYS A 102 10.93 -9.38 5.88
N ILE A 103 10.09 -10.33 5.48
CA ILE A 103 10.30 -11.19 4.32
C ILE A 103 9.27 -10.80 3.26
N GLY A 104 9.67 -10.71 2.00
CA GLY A 104 8.79 -10.51 0.86
C GLY A 104 8.56 -11.83 0.13
N ILE A 105 7.32 -12.13 -0.20
CA ILE A 105 6.93 -13.20 -1.10
C ILE A 105 6.42 -12.55 -2.38
N THR A 106 7.04 -12.87 -3.50
CA THR A 106 6.66 -12.34 -4.81
C THR A 106 5.77 -13.35 -5.52
N PHE A 107 4.62 -12.90 -6.02
CA PHE A 107 3.63 -13.66 -6.77
C PHE A 107 3.58 -13.22 -8.23
N ASP A 108 3.20 -14.14 -9.10
CA ASP A 108 2.98 -13.93 -10.54
C ASP A 108 1.68 -13.16 -10.84
N LEU A 109 0.63 -13.40 -10.06
CA LEU A 109 -0.72 -12.85 -10.24
C LEU A 109 -1.23 -12.13 -9.00
N SER A 110 -2.00 -11.06 -9.21
CA SER A 110 -2.65 -10.28 -8.15
C SER A 110 -3.58 -11.14 -7.29
N ASN A 111 -4.31 -12.05 -7.91
CA ASN A 111 -5.24 -12.96 -7.23
C ASN A 111 -4.53 -13.90 -6.26
N ASN A 112 -3.39 -14.47 -6.65
CA ASN A 112 -2.60 -15.35 -5.78
C ASN A 112 -2.10 -14.61 -4.53
N ALA A 113 -1.60 -13.39 -4.71
CA ALA A 113 -1.20 -12.51 -3.60
C ALA A 113 -2.39 -12.15 -2.68
N ASN A 114 -3.55 -11.83 -3.26
CA ASN A 114 -4.76 -11.48 -2.51
C ASN A 114 -5.35 -12.66 -1.73
N VAL A 115 -5.32 -13.87 -2.30
CA VAL A 115 -5.75 -15.11 -1.63
C VAL A 115 -4.80 -15.45 -0.48
N PHE A 116 -3.49 -15.27 -0.68
CA PHE A 116 -2.50 -15.51 0.37
C PHE A 116 -2.75 -14.65 1.62
N LEU A 117 -3.13 -13.38 1.46
CA LEU A 117 -3.50 -12.50 2.59
C LEU A 117 -4.71 -12.99 3.38
N GLN A 118 -5.61 -13.75 2.75
CA GLN A 118 -6.82 -14.29 3.37
C GLN A 118 -6.56 -15.61 4.10
N ASN A 119 -5.40 -16.24 3.88
CA ASN A 119 -5.04 -17.51 4.49
C ASN A 119 -4.62 -17.34 5.96
N LYS A 120 -5.60 -17.08 6.83
CA LYS A 120 -5.39 -16.89 8.27
C LYS A 120 -4.80 -18.14 8.94
N LYS A 121 -5.19 -19.34 8.52
CA LYS A 121 -4.69 -20.60 9.09
C LYS A 121 -3.16 -20.69 9.01
N LEU A 122 -2.60 -20.42 7.83
CA LEU A 122 -1.15 -20.42 7.63
C LEU A 122 -0.46 -19.32 8.46
N LEU A 123 -1.03 -18.12 8.48
CA LEU A 123 -0.44 -16.97 9.14
C LEU A 123 -0.44 -17.11 10.67
N ASP A 124 -1.55 -17.61 11.23
CA ASP A 124 -1.71 -17.82 12.67
C ASP A 124 -0.84 -18.98 13.16
N GLU A 125 -0.72 -20.09 12.40
CA GLU A 125 0.19 -21.21 12.74
C GLU A 125 1.65 -20.74 12.87
N LEU A 126 2.06 -19.76 12.06
CA LEU A 126 3.43 -19.23 12.08
C LEU A 126 3.59 -17.96 12.95
N GLY A 127 2.51 -17.43 13.52
CA GLY A 127 2.52 -16.15 14.24
C GLY A 127 2.97 -14.97 13.36
N LEU A 128 2.51 -14.94 12.11
CA LEU A 128 2.86 -13.94 11.10
C LEU A 128 1.68 -13.04 10.75
N ASN A 129 2.02 -11.84 10.28
CA ASN A 129 1.14 -10.87 9.66
C ASN A 129 1.57 -10.67 8.21
N ALA A 130 0.60 -10.73 7.30
CA ALA A 130 0.82 -10.46 5.88
C ALA A 130 0.29 -9.07 5.51
N SER A 131 1.04 -8.33 4.69
CA SER A 131 0.66 -6.97 4.28
C SER A 131 1.17 -6.64 2.88
N ILE A 132 0.38 -5.89 2.12
CA ILE A 132 0.80 -5.33 0.83
C ILE A 132 1.53 -4.00 1.04
N PRO A 133 2.66 -3.73 0.36
CA PRO A 133 3.27 -2.41 0.30
C PRO A 133 2.26 -1.34 -0.18
N ALA A 134 2.11 -0.27 0.61
CA ALA A 134 1.28 0.87 0.25
C ALA A 134 1.63 1.45 -1.13
N VAL A 135 2.94 1.55 -1.43
CA VAL A 135 3.47 2.08 -2.70
C VAL A 135 2.90 1.37 -3.93
N ASP A 136 2.52 0.09 -3.81
CA ASP A 136 2.02 -0.66 -4.95
C ASP A 136 0.50 -0.57 -5.17
N THR A 137 -0.25 -0.05 -4.19
CA THR A 137 -1.73 -0.03 -4.21
C THR A 137 -2.32 1.34 -3.92
N GLU A 138 -1.49 2.31 -3.52
CA GLU A 138 -1.93 3.61 -3.06
C GLU A 138 -1.09 4.72 -3.68
N VAL A 139 -1.75 5.83 -3.98
CA VAL A 139 -1.10 7.04 -4.43
C VAL A 139 -1.64 8.22 -3.65
N ALA A 140 -0.75 9.14 -3.28
CA ALA A 140 -1.13 10.33 -2.54
C ALA A 140 -1.14 11.55 -3.46
N GLY A 141 -2.26 12.27 -3.44
CA GLY A 141 -2.45 13.55 -4.08
C GLY A 141 -2.50 14.71 -3.08
N VAL A 142 -2.34 15.92 -3.59
CA VAL A 142 -2.41 17.18 -2.86
C VAL A 142 -3.48 18.04 -3.53
N LEU A 143 -4.40 18.54 -2.70
CA LEU A 143 -5.41 19.52 -3.03
C LEU A 143 -5.02 20.85 -2.38
N THR A 144 -5.15 21.94 -3.13
CA THR A 144 -4.99 23.31 -2.64
C THR A 144 -6.34 24.00 -2.60
N SER A 145 -6.40 25.13 -1.88
CA SER A 145 -7.60 25.97 -1.75
C SER A 145 -8.78 25.25 -1.09
N VAL A 146 -8.49 24.36 -0.13
CA VAL A 146 -9.51 23.68 0.68
C VAL A 146 -9.80 24.51 1.94
N PRO A 147 -11.04 24.98 2.17
CA PRO A 147 -11.40 25.81 3.32
C PRO A 147 -10.95 25.20 4.66
N THR A 148 -10.45 26.02 5.59
CA THR A 148 -9.83 25.56 6.87
C THR A 148 -10.85 25.17 7.94
N ASP A 149 -12.08 25.63 7.80
CA ASP A 149 -13.27 25.28 8.57
C ASP A 149 -13.65 23.80 8.40
N LEU A 150 -13.33 23.18 7.26
CA LEU A 150 -13.64 21.76 7.02
C LEU A 150 -12.69 20.82 7.79
N SER A 151 -13.29 19.90 8.55
CA SER A 151 -12.58 18.80 9.23
C SER A 151 -12.13 17.72 8.24
N ASN A 152 -11.08 16.96 8.57
CA ASN A 152 -10.58 15.91 7.66
C ASN A 152 -11.64 14.83 7.39
N LYS A 153 -12.48 14.51 8.39
CA LYS A 153 -13.63 13.58 8.26
C LYS A 153 -14.70 14.13 7.33
N ARG A 154 -15.01 15.44 7.41
CA ARG A 154 -15.99 16.06 6.51
C ARG A 154 -15.49 16.10 5.09
N ILE A 155 -14.21 16.42 4.87
CA ILE A 155 -13.58 16.40 3.54
C ILE A 155 -13.70 15.01 2.91
N SER A 156 -13.42 13.94 3.64
CA SER A 156 -13.56 12.57 3.10
C SER A 156 -14.99 12.19 2.75
N ALA A 157 -15.99 12.78 3.39
CA ALA A 157 -17.40 12.52 3.08
C ALA A 157 -17.89 13.33 1.86
N LEU A 158 -17.37 14.55 1.68
CA LEU A 158 -17.75 15.45 0.59
C LEU A 158 -16.99 15.22 -0.72
N ILE A 159 -15.86 14.50 -0.67
CA ILE A 159 -15.00 14.31 -1.84
C ILE A 159 -15.60 13.28 -2.80
N GLY A 160 -16.03 13.76 -3.97
CA GLY A 160 -16.34 12.95 -5.14
C GLY A 160 -15.08 12.72 -5.97
N SER A 161 -14.73 11.46 -6.23
CA SER A 161 -13.53 11.09 -6.98
C SER A 161 -13.79 9.85 -7.82
N SER A 162 -13.09 9.73 -8.96
CA SER A 162 -13.10 8.50 -9.77
C SER A 162 -12.34 7.34 -9.12
N ARG A 163 -11.54 7.62 -8.08
CA ARG A 163 -10.76 6.65 -7.31
C ARG A 163 -11.13 6.74 -5.83
N ASN A 164 -11.18 5.59 -5.16
CA ASN A 164 -11.55 5.49 -3.76
C ASN A 164 -10.57 6.24 -2.85
N VAL A 165 -11.09 7.15 -2.03
CA VAL A 165 -10.30 7.89 -1.04
C VAL A 165 -10.20 7.08 0.24
N ILE A 166 -8.98 6.88 0.75
CA ILE A 166 -8.72 6.06 1.94
C ILE A 166 -8.17 6.84 3.12
N GLN A 167 -7.53 7.99 2.86
CA GLN A 167 -6.97 8.82 3.91
C GLN A 167 -7.02 10.29 3.52
N VAL A 168 -7.33 11.15 4.50
CA VAL A 168 -7.27 12.60 4.36
C VAL A 168 -6.41 13.18 5.49
N ARG A 169 -5.44 14.01 5.12
CA ARG A 169 -4.53 14.68 6.05
C ARG A 169 -4.31 16.12 5.62
N ARG A 170 -4.78 17.08 6.41
CA ARG A 170 -4.46 18.50 6.22
C ARG A 170 -3.01 18.80 6.62
N PHE A 171 -2.34 19.67 5.86
CA PHE A 171 -1.03 20.19 6.25
C PHE A 171 -1.18 21.27 7.30
N MET A 172 -0.33 21.21 8.32
CA MET A 172 -0.28 22.18 9.41
C MET A 172 0.98 23.03 9.27
N ARG A 173 0.86 24.34 9.48
CA ARG A 173 2.00 25.27 9.53
C ARG A 173 2.39 25.48 10.99
N ARG A 174 3.67 25.28 11.30
CA ARG A 174 4.22 25.62 12.61
C ARG A 174 4.35 27.15 12.74
N VAL A 175 3.78 27.72 13.78
CA VAL A 175 3.83 29.15 14.11
C VAL A 175 4.35 29.30 15.54
N GLN A 176 5.27 30.24 15.77
CA GLN A 176 5.69 30.61 17.11
C GLN A 176 4.80 31.76 17.58
N SER A 177 4.13 31.57 18.71
CA SER A 177 3.35 32.63 19.36
C SER A 177 4.29 33.59 20.08
N GLU A 178 3.84 34.81 20.37
CA GLU A 178 4.64 35.87 21.01
C GLU A 178 5.28 35.43 22.35
N GLY A 179 4.69 34.46 23.05
CA GLY A 179 5.25 33.85 24.27
C GLY A 179 6.19 32.65 24.06
N GLY A 180 6.68 32.40 22.85
CA GLY A 180 7.56 31.26 22.53
C GLY A 180 6.86 29.90 22.41
N ALA A 181 5.55 29.83 22.68
CA ALA A 181 4.74 28.63 22.51
C ALA A 181 4.59 28.25 21.01
N ILE A 182 4.82 26.98 20.70
CA ILE A 182 4.70 26.46 19.34
C ILE A 182 3.23 26.08 19.09
N LYS A 183 2.58 26.79 18.16
CA LYS A 183 1.23 26.50 17.67
C LYS A 183 1.28 25.91 16.27
N TYR A 184 0.27 25.10 15.93
CA TYR A 184 0.10 24.53 14.59
C TYR A 184 -1.19 25.06 13.97
N ASP A 185 -1.07 25.84 12.91
CA ASP A 185 -2.22 26.41 12.20
C ASP A 185 -2.60 25.55 10.98
N PRO A 186 -3.90 25.33 10.74
CA PRO A 186 -4.36 24.61 9.56
C PRO A 186 -4.08 25.42 8.29
N THR A 187 -3.58 24.76 7.25
CA THR A 187 -3.43 25.35 5.92
C THR A 187 -4.58 24.97 5.01
N GLN A 188 -4.75 25.68 3.89
CA GLN A 188 -5.70 25.32 2.84
C GLN A 188 -5.25 24.14 1.97
N THR A 189 -4.17 23.46 2.35
CA THR A 189 -3.60 22.35 1.59
C THR A 189 -3.87 21.05 2.31
N VAL A 190 -4.36 20.06 1.55
CA VAL A 190 -4.74 18.73 2.07
C VAL A 190 -4.10 17.65 1.22
N ALA A 191 -3.49 16.66 1.87
CA ALA A 191 -3.07 15.43 1.24
C ALA A 191 -4.21 14.41 1.29
N VAL A 192 -4.54 13.82 0.15
CA VAL A 192 -5.56 12.78 -0.01
C VAL A 192 -4.87 11.54 -0.55
N THR A 193 -5.00 10.41 0.13
CA THR A 193 -4.51 9.12 -0.36
C THR A 193 -5.65 8.37 -1.01
N PHE A 194 -5.41 7.89 -2.23
CA PHE A 194 -6.34 7.07 -3.00
C PHE A 194 -5.88 5.61 -2.98
N ALA A 195 -6.82 4.67 -2.88
CA ALA A 195 -6.57 3.24 -3.12
C ALA A 195 -6.47 3.00 -4.63
N SER A 196 -5.41 3.50 -5.23
CA SER A 196 -5.14 3.34 -6.64
C SER A 196 -3.66 3.48 -6.95
N THR A 197 -3.23 2.85 -8.05
CA THR A 197 -1.89 3.00 -8.62
C THR A 197 -1.74 4.25 -9.46
N GLU A 198 -2.84 4.85 -9.90
CA GLU A 198 -2.84 6.03 -10.75
C GLU A 198 -3.49 7.21 -10.02
N LEU A 199 -2.89 8.39 -10.15
CA LEU A 199 -3.38 9.61 -9.53
C LEU A 199 -4.52 10.19 -10.38
N PRO A 200 -5.73 10.38 -9.82
CA PRO A 200 -6.78 11.10 -10.54
C PRO A 200 -6.32 12.54 -10.80
N GLN A 201 -6.59 13.08 -11.99
CA GLN A 201 -6.19 14.45 -12.33
C GLN A 201 -7.01 15.51 -11.57
N TYR A 202 -8.26 15.17 -11.26
CA TYR A 202 -9.21 16.05 -10.58
C TYR A 202 -10.07 15.27 -9.58
N VAL A 203 -10.53 15.97 -8.56
CA VAL A 203 -11.57 15.53 -7.62
C VAL A 203 -12.58 16.65 -7.46
N TYR A 204 -13.79 16.32 -7.01
CA TYR A 204 -14.84 17.27 -6.70
C TYR A 204 -15.00 17.33 -5.18
N LEU A 205 -14.85 18.52 -4.60
CA LEU A 205 -15.16 18.74 -3.19
C LEU A 205 -16.41 19.60 -3.16
N ASP A 206 -17.52 19.04 -2.68
CA ASP A 206 -18.82 19.75 -2.64
C ASP A 206 -19.18 20.37 -4.00
N SER A 207 -19.07 19.56 -5.06
CA SER A 207 -19.28 19.93 -6.47
C SER A 207 -18.22 20.84 -7.11
N TRP A 208 -17.27 21.39 -6.35
CA TRP A 208 -16.17 22.19 -6.90
C TRP A 208 -14.99 21.33 -7.36
N ARG A 209 -14.51 21.57 -8.58
CA ARG A 209 -13.39 20.82 -9.15
C ARG A 209 -12.05 21.31 -8.61
N HIS A 210 -11.32 20.43 -7.93
CA HIS A 210 -9.94 20.65 -7.51
C HIS A 210 -8.98 19.85 -8.39
N LYS A 211 -7.90 20.50 -8.84
CA LYS A 211 -6.77 19.81 -9.47
C LYS A 211 -5.99 19.04 -8.42
N VAL A 212 -5.67 17.79 -8.71
CA VAL A 212 -4.85 16.95 -7.85
C VAL A 212 -3.41 17.02 -8.31
N SER A 213 -2.50 17.37 -7.40
CA SER A 213 -1.06 17.32 -7.65
C SER A 213 -0.43 16.12 -6.95
N CYS A 214 0.58 15.49 -7.53
CA CYS A 214 1.27 14.37 -6.87
C CYS A 214 1.90 14.83 -5.55
N TYR A 215 1.72 14.05 -4.48
CA TYR A 215 2.38 14.31 -3.20
C TYR A 215 3.87 13.97 -3.28
N VAL A 216 4.72 14.97 -3.07
CA VAL A 216 6.16 14.81 -2.97
C VAL A 216 6.55 14.77 -1.50
N PRO A 217 7.04 13.64 -0.97
CA PRO A 217 7.50 13.56 0.40
C PRO A 217 8.65 14.54 0.67
N PRO A 218 8.70 15.18 1.85
CA PRO A 218 9.81 16.04 2.21
C PRO A 218 11.12 15.23 2.29
N VAL A 219 12.23 15.87 1.92
CA VAL A 219 13.56 15.26 2.07
C VAL A 219 13.82 15.04 3.55
N LYS A 220 14.05 13.78 3.94
CA LYS A 220 14.42 13.42 5.30
C LYS A 220 15.82 13.96 5.58
N GLN A 221 15.91 14.92 6.50
CA GLN A 221 17.17 15.47 6.97
C GLN A 221 17.32 15.19 8.46
N CYS A 222 18.47 14.65 8.83
CA CYS A 222 18.79 14.36 10.22
C CYS A 222 19.19 15.66 10.92
N LEU A 223 18.42 16.07 11.94
CA LEU A 223 18.74 17.27 12.74
C LEU A 223 19.88 17.06 13.76
N GLN A 224 20.52 15.89 13.76
CA GLN A 224 21.70 15.59 14.57
C GLN A 224 22.98 15.70 13.74
N CYS A 225 23.11 14.94 12.65
CA CYS A 225 24.32 14.95 11.81
C CYS A 225 24.18 15.78 10.52
N MET A 226 23.06 16.47 10.32
CA MET A 226 22.74 17.31 9.15
C MET A 226 22.65 16.61 7.78
N LYS A 227 22.98 15.31 7.70
CA LYS A 227 22.91 14.50 6.47
C LYS A 227 21.48 14.12 6.08
N PHE A 228 21.27 13.87 4.79
CA PHE A 228 19.99 13.38 4.26
C PHE A 228 19.81 11.86 4.46
N GLY A 229 18.56 11.39 4.41
CA GLY A 229 18.19 9.97 4.34
C GLY A 229 17.60 9.37 5.62
N HIS A 230 17.86 9.96 6.79
CA HIS A 230 17.35 9.50 8.07
C HIS A 230 16.95 10.66 8.98
N ILE A 231 16.28 10.36 10.10
CA ILE A 231 15.91 11.34 11.13
C ILE A 231 16.74 11.14 12.39
N ALA A 232 16.84 12.19 13.23
CA ALA A 232 17.67 12.20 14.43
C ALA A 232 17.39 11.03 15.38
N LYS A 233 16.12 10.62 15.53
CA LYS A 233 15.71 9.47 16.37
C LYS A 233 16.47 8.16 16.07
N TYR A 234 16.90 7.96 14.83
CA TYR A 234 17.60 6.75 14.39
C TYR A 234 19.06 7.02 14.03
N CYS A 235 19.58 8.20 14.38
CA CYS A 235 20.95 8.58 14.08
C CYS A 235 21.92 7.99 15.10
N LYS A 236 23.01 7.41 14.62
CA LYS A 236 24.14 6.94 15.44
C LYS A 236 25.39 7.82 15.30
N ASN A 237 25.31 8.87 14.47
CA ASN A 237 26.42 9.77 14.23
C ASN A 237 26.47 10.84 15.32
N GLU A 238 27.63 11.48 15.48
CA GLU A 238 27.79 12.61 16.38
C GLU A 238 26.94 13.82 15.98
N VAL A 239 26.72 14.71 16.95
CA VAL A 239 26.04 16.00 16.72
C VAL A 239 26.94 16.89 15.87
N VAL A 240 26.38 17.46 14.81
CA VAL A 240 27.05 18.36 13.88
C VAL A 240 26.30 19.69 13.84
N CYS A 241 27.05 20.78 13.94
CA CYS A 241 26.51 22.12 13.87
C CYS A 241 25.93 22.41 12.48
N SER A 242 24.70 22.93 12.43
CA SER A 242 24.04 23.29 11.17
C SER A 242 24.66 24.52 10.48
N ILE A 243 25.46 25.31 11.21
CA ILE A 243 26.11 26.54 10.73
C ILE A 243 27.51 26.22 10.22
N CYS A 244 28.42 25.73 11.06
CA CYS A 244 29.84 25.58 10.72
C CYS A 244 30.30 24.16 10.41
N THR A 245 29.43 23.14 10.55
CA THR A 245 29.73 21.71 10.33
C THR A 245 30.66 21.04 11.36
N ASP A 246 31.04 21.73 12.42
CA ASP A 246 31.85 21.15 13.50
C ASP A 246 31.01 20.34 14.51
N LYS A 247 31.70 19.59 15.37
CA LYS A 247 31.14 18.64 16.35
C LYS A 247 30.57 19.33 17.59
N HIS A 248 29.56 20.18 17.42
CA HIS A 248 28.81 20.80 18.52
C HIS A 248 27.37 21.14 18.10
N SER A 249 26.54 21.55 19.06
CA SER A 249 25.17 21.98 18.79
C SER A 249 25.13 23.39 18.20
N PHE A 250 24.23 23.65 17.26
CA PHE A 250 24.05 25.01 16.69
C PHE A 250 23.80 26.09 17.76
N LYS A 251 23.27 25.71 18.93
CA LYS A 251 23.00 26.64 20.05
C LYS A 251 24.26 27.19 20.71
N THR A 252 25.38 26.47 20.61
CA THR A 252 26.67 26.87 21.21
C THR A 252 27.67 27.34 20.15
N CYS A 253 27.20 27.52 18.92
CA CYS A 253 28.04 27.93 17.80
C CYS A 253 28.37 29.41 17.90
N LYS A 254 29.65 29.76 17.72
CA LYS A 254 30.14 31.15 17.72
C LYS A 254 30.34 31.70 16.30
N GLU A 255 30.21 30.86 15.28
CA GLU A 255 30.36 31.26 13.88
C GLU A 255 29.17 32.09 13.41
N ASP A 256 29.45 33.16 12.66
CA ASP A 256 28.41 33.96 12.01
C ASP A 256 27.70 33.10 10.93
N PRO A 257 26.36 33.02 10.93
CA PRO A 257 25.58 32.39 9.86
C PRO A 257 25.94 32.83 8.43
N LYS A 258 26.56 34.00 8.24
CA LYS A 258 27.08 34.47 6.94
C LYS A 258 28.28 33.66 6.42
N ASN A 259 29.02 33.03 7.32
CA ASN A 259 30.15 32.14 7.01
C ASN A 259 29.74 30.67 7.14
N ALA A 260 28.43 30.38 7.10
CA ALA A 260 27.93 29.03 7.27
C ALA A 260 28.39 28.11 6.15
N LYS A 261 28.79 26.89 6.51
CA LYS A 261 29.17 25.85 5.57
C LYS A 261 28.11 24.75 5.57
N CYS A 262 27.74 24.28 4.38
CA CYS A 262 26.84 23.15 4.26
C CYS A 262 27.61 21.82 4.26
N ILE A 263 27.27 20.89 5.15
CA ILE A 263 27.90 19.55 5.17
C ILE A 263 27.59 18.72 3.91
N ASN A 264 26.46 18.98 3.25
CA ASN A 264 25.98 18.15 2.15
C ASN A 264 26.55 18.59 0.79
N CYS A 265 26.77 19.89 0.58
CA CYS A 265 27.26 20.43 -0.70
C CYS A 265 28.51 21.30 -0.59
N GLY A 266 29.00 21.61 0.62
CA GLY A 266 30.14 22.51 0.84
C GLY A 266 29.87 24.00 0.61
N GLY A 267 28.67 24.38 0.18
CA GLY A 267 28.33 25.78 -0.15
C GLY A 267 28.18 26.69 1.07
N ASN A 268 28.23 28.01 0.82
CA ASN A 268 28.08 29.05 1.85
C ASN A 268 26.60 29.28 2.21
N HIS A 269 26.06 28.37 3.02
CA HIS A 269 24.73 28.50 3.63
C HIS A 269 24.58 27.48 4.77
N VAL A 270 23.65 27.74 5.70
CA VAL A 270 23.30 26.77 6.76
C VAL A 270 22.82 25.44 6.15
N SER A 271 23.18 24.33 6.79
CA SER A 271 22.93 22.99 6.28
C SER A 271 21.45 22.65 6.10
N ILE A 272 20.54 23.35 6.80
CA ILE A 272 19.08 23.17 6.70
C ILE A 272 18.42 23.98 5.57
N SER A 273 19.17 24.87 4.91
CA SER A 273 18.64 25.81 3.91
C SER A 273 17.94 25.11 2.76
N ASN A 274 16.86 25.72 2.26
CA ASN A 274 16.15 25.28 1.05
C ASN A 274 16.89 25.66 -0.25
N THR A 275 17.91 26.53 -0.18
CA THR A 275 18.71 26.92 -1.35
C THR A 275 19.75 25.86 -1.74
N CYS A 276 20.02 24.88 -0.87
CA CYS A 276 21.02 23.84 -1.08
C CYS A 276 20.77 23.04 -2.38
N PRO A 277 21.76 22.94 -3.29
CA PRO A 277 21.61 22.20 -4.55
C PRO A 277 21.37 20.71 -4.31
N GLN A 278 22.08 20.09 -3.36
CA GLN A 278 21.89 18.68 -3.01
C GLN A 278 20.48 18.41 -2.45
N LYS A 279 19.91 19.36 -1.71
CA LYS A 279 18.52 19.26 -1.24
C LYS A 279 17.54 19.31 -2.41
N LYS A 280 17.75 20.22 -3.37
CA LYS A 280 16.94 20.30 -4.59
C LYS A 280 17.01 19.01 -5.40
N MET A 281 18.20 18.44 -5.59
CA MET A 281 18.37 17.13 -6.24
C MET A 281 17.56 16.04 -5.53
N LYS A 282 17.62 15.97 -4.19
CA LYS A 282 16.81 15.01 -3.42
C LYS A 282 15.31 15.24 -3.53
N ILE A 283 14.86 16.48 -3.70
CA ILE A 283 13.44 16.79 -3.98
C ILE A 283 13.05 16.28 -5.36
N GLU A 284 13.89 16.47 -6.38
CA GLU A 284 13.64 15.93 -7.73
C GLU A 284 13.64 14.39 -7.74
N GLU A 285 14.58 13.74 -7.03
CA GLU A 285 14.53 12.28 -6.83
C GLU A 285 13.21 11.83 -6.19
N ASN A 286 12.71 12.57 -5.19
CA ASN A 286 11.43 12.27 -4.56
C ASN A 286 10.24 12.51 -5.51
N LYS A 287 10.31 13.49 -6.41
CA LYS A 287 9.29 13.72 -7.45
C LYS A 287 9.23 12.57 -8.44
N VAL A 288 10.38 12.08 -8.90
CA VAL A 288 10.45 10.93 -9.79
C VAL A 288 9.91 9.69 -9.09
N LYS A 289 10.38 9.41 -7.87
CA LYS A 289 9.90 8.27 -7.06
C LYS A 289 8.41 8.34 -6.77
N SER A 290 7.86 9.51 -6.43
CA SER A 290 6.42 9.64 -6.18
C SER A 290 5.54 9.43 -7.42
N ARG A 291 6.10 9.61 -8.63
CA ARG A 291 5.40 9.34 -9.90
C ARG A 291 5.62 7.93 -10.45
N ALA A 292 6.77 7.32 -10.15
CA ALA A 292 7.23 6.10 -10.80
C ALA A 292 7.45 4.91 -9.85
N ALA A 293 7.43 5.09 -8.52
CA ALA A 293 7.84 4.02 -7.62
C ALA A 293 6.87 2.83 -7.67
N LYS A 294 7.31 1.78 -8.34
CA LYS A 294 6.89 0.40 -8.05
C LYS A 294 7.86 -0.16 -7.02
N TYR A 295 7.39 -1.04 -6.15
CA TYR A 295 8.29 -1.69 -5.20
C TYR A 295 9.32 -2.60 -5.90
N SER A 296 8.96 -3.19 -7.05
CA SER A 296 9.87 -3.96 -7.93
C SER A 296 11.12 -3.16 -8.31
N ASP A 297 10.94 -1.88 -8.65
CA ASP A 297 12.00 -1.01 -9.18
C ASP A 297 12.99 -0.53 -8.10
N LEU A 298 12.68 -0.80 -6.82
CA LEU A 298 13.60 -0.56 -5.70
C LEU A 298 14.67 -1.65 -5.57
N PHE A 299 14.60 -2.70 -6.38
CA PHE A 299 15.58 -3.77 -6.41
C PHE A 299 16.17 -3.90 -7.81
N ASN A 300 17.49 -3.95 -7.87
CA ASN A 300 18.21 -4.13 -9.11
C ASN A 300 17.89 -5.53 -9.67
N GLU A 301 17.33 -5.62 -10.87
CA GLU A 301 17.04 -6.91 -11.55
C GLU A 301 18.30 -7.78 -11.65
N HIS A 302 19.48 -7.15 -11.72
CA HIS A 302 20.78 -7.82 -11.79
C HIS A 302 21.22 -8.50 -10.48
N SER A 303 20.53 -8.26 -9.34
CA SER A 303 20.93 -8.86 -8.06
C SER A 303 20.50 -10.31 -7.89
N PHE A 304 19.60 -10.83 -8.75
CA PHE A 304 19.12 -12.21 -8.66
C PHE A 304 18.97 -12.77 -10.07
N PRO A 305 19.82 -13.72 -10.51
CA PRO A 305 19.51 -14.50 -11.69
C PRO A 305 18.16 -15.18 -11.48
N LYS A 306 17.30 -15.19 -12.51
CA LYS A 306 16.05 -15.98 -12.50
C LYS A 306 16.43 -17.37 -11.98
N LEU A 307 15.82 -17.80 -10.87
CA LEU A 307 16.10 -19.07 -10.21
C LEU A 307 15.72 -20.21 -11.15
N THR A 308 16.57 -20.47 -12.14
CA THR A 308 16.37 -21.40 -13.24
C THR A 308 15.01 -21.21 -13.93
N GLN A 309 14.99 -20.93 -15.23
CA GLN A 309 13.99 -21.66 -16.03
C GLN A 309 14.33 -23.13 -15.77
N LYS A 310 13.73 -23.75 -14.74
CA LYS A 310 13.86 -25.18 -14.52
C LYS A 310 13.31 -25.75 -15.79
N ASN A 311 14.20 -26.22 -16.68
CA ASN A 311 13.79 -26.72 -17.98
C ASN A 311 12.74 -27.77 -17.69
N ILE A 312 11.50 -27.48 -18.10
CA ILE A 312 10.37 -28.38 -17.91
C ILE A 312 10.75 -29.77 -18.44
N GLU A 313 11.52 -29.79 -19.53
CA GLU A 313 12.19 -30.95 -20.09
C GLU A 313 13.06 -31.72 -19.09
N THR A 314 13.92 -31.08 -18.30
CA THR A 314 14.79 -31.78 -17.34
C THR A 314 13.99 -32.37 -16.17
N GLN A 315 12.92 -31.71 -15.75
CA GLN A 315 12.01 -32.26 -14.74
C GLN A 315 11.21 -33.44 -15.28
N ILE A 316 10.68 -33.33 -16.51
CA ILE A 316 10.01 -34.43 -17.19
C ILE A 316 10.98 -35.60 -17.35
N ILE A 317 12.21 -35.37 -17.80
CA ILE A 317 13.25 -36.40 -17.94
C ILE A 317 13.54 -37.08 -16.58
N ASN A 318 13.68 -36.30 -15.51
CA ASN A 318 13.92 -36.86 -14.18
C ASN A 318 12.70 -37.61 -13.61
N LEU A 319 11.48 -37.16 -13.93
CA LEU A 319 10.24 -37.86 -13.60
C LEU A 319 10.11 -39.18 -14.38
N THR A 320 10.46 -39.20 -15.67
CA THR A 320 10.46 -40.41 -16.50
C THR A 320 11.56 -41.41 -16.12
N LYS A 321 12.61 -40.95 -15.43
CA LYS A 321 13.67 -41.80 -14.86
C LYS A 321 13.31 -42.36 -13.48
N SER A 322 12.20 -41.92 -12.88
CA SER A 322 11.74 -42.44 -11.60
C SER A 322 10.89 -43.69 -11.82
N ASP A 323 11.41 -44.85 -11.41
CA ASP A 323 10.69 -46.12 -11.51
C ASP A 323 9.35 -46.09 -10.74
N PHE A 324 9.29 -45.37 -9.62
CA PHE A 324 8.07 -45.19 -8.85
C PHE A 324 6.99 -44.44 -9.66
N PHE A 325 7.38 -43.36 -10.34
CA PHE A 325 6.46 -42.57 -11.16
C PHE A 325 5.97 -43.37 -12.37
N MET A 326 6.88 -44.04 -13.08
CA MET A 326 6.54 -44.85 -14.25
C MET A 326 5.65 -46.04 -13.89
N ASN A 327 5.89 -46.71 -12.75
CA ASN A 327 5.05 -47.81 -12.26
C ASN A 327 3.66 -47.34 -11.80
N THR A 328 3.57 -46.16 -11.20
CA THR A 328 2.27 -45.58 -10.81
C THR A 328 1.47 -45.17 -12.05
N LEU A 329 2.15 -44.61 -13.06
CA LEU A 329 1.55 -44.21 -14.32
C LEU A 329 1.06 -45.42 -15.13
N THR A 330 1.86 -46.48 -15.25
CA THR A 330 1.43 -47.73 -15.92
C THR A 330 0.24 -48.37 -15.21
N ASN A 331 0.22 -48.38 -13.88
CA ASN A 331 -0.93 -48.87 -13.11
C ASN A 331 -2.21 -48.05 -13.35
N ALA A 332 -2.08 -46.71 -13.44
CA ALA A 332 -3.20 -45.84 -13.73
C ALA A 332 -3.73 -46.05 -15.17
N ILE A 333 -2.83 -46.19 -16.15
CA ILE A 333 -3.18 -46.45 -17.55
C ILE A 333 -3.84 -47.83 -17.69
N THR A 334 -3.32 -48.86 -17.03
CA THR A 334 -3.91 -50.21 -17.04
C THR A 334 -5.33 -50.21 -16.44
N LYS A 335 -5.58 -49.44 -15.37
CA LYS A 335 -6.93 -49.25 -14.82
C LYS A 335 -7.87 -48.52 -15.80
N ILE A 336 -7.37 -47.53 -16.53
CA ILE A 336 -8.14 -46.82 -17.56
C ILE A 336 -8.49 -47.76 -18.73
N ILE A 337 -7.55 -48.60 -19.17
CA ILE A 337 -7.77 -49.57 -20.26
C ILE A 337 -8.75 -50.67 -19.83
N LEU A 338 -8.64 -51.18 -18.59
CA LEU A 338 -9.57 -52.20 -18.09
C LEU A 338 -10.99 -51.66 -17.89
N ASN A 339 -11.15 -50.37 -17.58
CA ASN A 339 -12.45 -49.71 -17.47
C ASN A 339 -13.10 -49.36 -18.83
N GLN A 340 -12.47 -49.68 -19.96
CA GLN A 340 -13.02 -49.42 -21.31
C GLN A 340 -14.31 -50.20 -21.61
N LYS A 341 -14.67 -51.22 -20.81
CA LYS A 341 -15.88 -52.00 -21.07
C LYS A 341 -17.18 -51.25 -20.77
N ASP A 342 -17.18 -50.22 -19.92
CA ASP A 342 -18.45 -49.69 -19.39
C ASP A 342 -18.68 -48.17 -19.53
N ASN A 343 -17.74 -47.33 -20.03
CA ASN A 343 -18.01 -45.90 -20.26
C ASN A 343 -17.04 -45.20 -21.26
N PRO A 344 -17.50 -44.17 -22.02
CA PRO A 344 -16.65 -43.40 -22.91
C PRO A 344 -15.68 -42.50 -22.12
N ILE A 345 -14.40 -42.60 -22.43
CA ILE A 345 -13.33 -41.88 -21.74
C ILE A 345 -13.35 -40.39 -22.14
N ASN A 346 -13.54 -39.49 -21.17
CA ASN A 346 -13.35 -38.05 -21.33
C ASN A 346 -12.15 -37.54 -20.51
N SER A 347 -11.64 -36.34 -20.85
CA SER A 347 -10.41 -35.78 -20.26
C SER A 347 -10.52 -35.51 -18.75
N THR A 348 -11.73 -35.36 -18.23
CA THR A 348 -12.06 -35.18 -16.81
C THR A 348 -11.95 -36.49 -16.02
N SER A 349 -12.49 -37.60 -16.52
CA SER A 349 -12.37 -38.93 -15.88
C SER A 349 -10.94 -39.44 -15.86
N ILE A 350 -10.14 -39.14 -16.90
CA ILE A 350 -8.70 -39.45 -16.91
C ILE A 350 -7.98 -38.71 -15.78
N LYS A 351 -8.26 -37.42 -15.58
CA LYS A 351 -7.63 -36.61 -14.52
C LYS A 351 -7.98 -37.11 -13.13
N GLU A 352 -9.24 -37.46 -12.89
CA GLU A 352 -9.69 -37.98 -11.58
C GLU A 352 -9.04 -39.33 -11.24
N ILE A 353 -8.95 -40.26 -12.20
CA ILE A 353 -8.32 -41.58 -12.00
C ILE A 353 -6.81 -41.45 -11.74
N LEU A 354 -6.12 -40.57 -12.49
CA LEU A 354 -4.72 -40.26 -12.23
C LEU A 354 -4.54 -39.67 -10.83
N GLN A 355 -5.35 -38.70 -10.44
CA GLN A 355 -5.23 -38.04 -9.14
C GLN A 355 -5.49 -39.01 -7.97
N GLN A 356 -6.49 -39.89 -8.08
CA GLN A 356 -6.79 -40.91 -7.07
C GLN A 356 -5.68 -41.96 -6.94
N THR A 357 -5.11 -42.43 -8.06
CA THR A 357 -4.03 -43.43 -8.06
C THR A 357 -2.72 -42.88 -7.50
N PHE A 358 -2.37 -41.64 -7.81
CA PHE A 358 -1.22 -40.96 -7.21
C PHE A 358 -1.41 -40.65 -5.72
N CYS A 359 -2.63 -40.36 -5.26
CA CYS A 359 -2.90 -40.19 -3.83
C CYS A 359 -2.81 -41.52 -3.07
N ALA A 360 -3.33 -42.62 -3.62
CA ALA A 360 -3.34 -43.93 -2.94
C ALA A 360 -1.95 -44.56 -2.76
N SER A 361 -1.02 -44.36 -3.71
CA SER A 361 0.35 -44.89 -3.62
C SER A 361 1.23 -44.19 -2.59
N THR A 362 0.92 -42.93 -2.25
CA THR A 362 1.61 -42.18 -1.19
C THR A 362 1.19 -42.59 0.23
N SER A 363 -0.02 -43.14 0.39
CA SER A 363 -0.50 -43.68 1.67
C SER A 363 0.04 -45.07 2.01
N SER A 364 0.46 -45.87 1.02
CA SER A 364 1.00 -47.22 1.25
C SER A 364 2.47 -47.24 1.69
N THR A 365 3.24 -46.18 1.44
CA THR A 365 4.68 -46.12 1.80
C THR A 365 4.94 -45.67 3.24
N ASN A 366 3.93 -45.18 3.97
CA ASN A 366 4.07 -44.68 5.35
C ASN A 366 3.72 -45.71 6.43
N ASN A 367 3.37 -46.96 6.07
CA ASN A 367 3.05 -48.03 7.03
C ASN A 367 4.13 -49.13 7.11
N GLY A 368 5.35 -48.84 6.66
CA GLY A 368 6.47 -49.79 6.68
C GLY A 368 7.77 -49.11 7.02
N SER A 369 7.92 -48.66 8.26
CA SER A 369 9.21 -48.36 8.92
C SER A 369 9.00 -48.40 10.42
#